data_AF-A0A937PW49-F1
#
_entry.id   AF-A0A937PW49-F1
#
_cell.length_a   1.000
_cell.length_b   1.000
_cell.length_c   1.000
_cell.angle_alpha   90.00
_cell.angle_beta   90.00
_cell.angle_gamma   90.00
#
_symmetry.space_group_name_H-M   'P 1'
#
loop_
_entity.id
_entity.type
_entity.pdbx_description
1 polymer ?
#
loop_
_entity_poly.entity_id
_entity_poly.type
_entity_poly.pdbx_seq_one_letter_code
_entity_poly.pdbx_strand_id
1 'polypeptide(L)'
;MRKGFTILEMMTVIIMFPAVAIILDGLFTTILRDIPRSSRIVQENTSVLNLLEHIQDDIDQAKSLPDSSAGQTANEQVLLIELPDGTISYELKDGEILRRSPAKSQEDDQDAATWSVPNGRIRWRVWKKDGIGYAVEIETHIRYKRPKKWEKKMANSHLYFVGAL
;
A
#
# COMPACT_ATOMS: atom_id res chain seq x y z
N MET A 1 -21.69 41.55 -48.50
CA MET A 1 -20.27 41.45 -48.09
C MET A 1 -20.20 41.58 -46.57
N ARG A 2 -19.84 40.51 -45.84
CA ARG A 2 -19.66 40.48 -44.36
C ARG A 2 -18.29 39.91 -44.00
N LYS A 3 -17.20 40.50 -44.51
CA LYS A 3 -15.81 39.99 -44.30
C LYS A 3 -15.04 40.71 -43.18
N GLY A 4 -15.52 41.86 -42.70
CA GLY A 4 -14.87 42.63 -41.63
C GLY A 4 -15.16 42.09 -40.21
N PHE A 5 -16.33 41.50 -39.98
CA PHE A 5 -16.73 40.94 -38.68
C PHE A 5 -15.84 39.76 -38.25
N THR A 6 -15.43 38.93 -39.22
CA THR A 6 -14.56 37.77 -38.99
C THR A 6 -13.13 38.11 -38.57
N ILE A 7 -12.59 39.29 -38.92
CA ILE A 7 -11.20 39.64 -38.53
C ILE A 7 -11.15 40.08 -37.07
N LEU A 8 -12.10 40.91 -36.64
CA LEU A 8 -12.17 41.40 -35.27
C LEU A 8 -12.47 40.26 -34.27
N GLU A 9 -13.39 39.36 -34.63
CA GLU A 9 -13.67 38.16 -33.82
C GLU A 9 -12.44 37.25 -33.71
N MET A 10 -11.73 37.01 -34.82
CA MET A 10 -10.51 36.18 -34.80
C MET A 10 -9.40 36.83 -33.95
N MET A 11 -9.21 38.16 -34.04
CA MET A 11 -8.26 38.87 -33.16
C MET A 11 -8.65 38.76 -31.68
N THR A 12 -9.94 38.86 -31.38
CA THR A 12 -10.44 38.73 -30.00
C THR A 12 -10.20 37.33 -29.46
N VAL A 13 -10.47 36.29 -30.25
CA VAL A 13 -10.19 34.89 -29.87
C VAL A 13 -8.70 34.65 -29.66
N ILE A 14 -7.84 35.17 -30.55
CA ILE A 14 -6.38 35.02 -30.44
C ILE A 14 -5.84 35.66 -29.17
N ILE A 15 -6.43 36.77 -28.71
CA ILE A 15 -6.00 37.45 -27.47
C ILE A 15 -6.60 36.78 -26.23
N MET A 16 -7.87 36.37 -26.28
CA MET A 16 -8.57 35.78 -25.15
C MET A 16 -8.09 34.36 -24.84
N PHE A 17 -7.77 33.57 -25.87
CA PHE A 17 -7.34 32.18 -25.72
C PHE A 17 -6.11 32.00 -24.81
N PRO A 18 -4.98 32.70 -24.99
CA PRO A 18 -3.83 32.57 -24.10
C PRO A 18 -4.14 33.04 -22.67
N ALA A 19 -4.98 34.06 -22.48
CA ALA A 19 -5.40 34.48 -21.14
C ALA A 19 -6.19 33.39 -20.42
N VAL A 20 -7.13 32.74 -21.11
CA VAL A 20 -7.88 31.59 -20.58
C VAL A 20 -6.95 30.39 -20.33
N ALA A 21 -6.01 30.12 -21.24
CA ALA A 21 -5.04 29.04 -21.08
C ALA A 21 -4.14 29.23 -19.84
N ILE A 22 -3.67 30.45 -19.57
CA ILE A 22 -2.88 30.78 -18.38
C ILE A 22 -3.70 30.54 -17.10
N ILE A 23 -4.98 30.94 -17.09
CA ILE A 23 -5.87 30.70 -15.94
C ILE A 23 -6.11 29.20 -15.72
N LEU A 24 -6.22 28.43 -16.81
CA LEU A 24 -6.47 26.98 -16.75
C LEU A 24 -5.21 26.14 -16.51
N ASP A 25 -3.99 26.69 -16.63
CA ASP A 25 -2.73 25.94 -16.49
C ASP A 25 -2.63 25.19 -15.14
N GLY A 26 -3.10 25.82 -14.05
CA GLY A 26 -3.19 25.19 -12.73
C GLY A 26 -4.17 24.00 -12.67
N LEU A 27 -5.26 24.05 -13.44
CA LEU A 27 -6.21 22.93 -13.55
C LEU A 27 -5.65 21.81 -14.43
N PHE A 28 -4.98 22.16 -15.53
CA PHE A 28 -4.32 21.17 -16.39
C PHE A 28 -3.23 20.40 -15.66
N THR A 29 -2.40 21.08 -14.86
CA THR A 29 -1.38 20.41 -14.03
C THR A 29 -2.01 19.48 -12.99
N THR A 30 -3.11 19.87 -12.37
CA THR A 30 -3.85 19.02 -11.42
C THR A 30 -4.39 17.76 -12.11
N ILE A 31 -5.05 17.91 -13.26
CA ILE A 31 -5.67 16.81 -14.00
C ILE A 31 -4.63 15.86 -14.58
N LEU A 32 -3.59 16.40 -15.23
CA LEU A 32 -2.61 15.60 -15.96
C LEU A 32 -1.57 14.94 -15.04
N ARG A 33 -1.31 15.51 -13.85
CA ARG A 33 -0.21 15.06 -12.99
C ARG A 33 -0.67 14.58 -11.61
N ASP A 34 -1.52 15.33 -10.93
CA ASP A 34 -1.86 15.03 -9.54
C ASP A 34 -2.93 13.93 -9.43
N ILE A 35 -3.90 13.88 -10.35
CA ILE A 35 -4.94 12.83 -10.36
C ILE A 35 -4.35 11.42 -10.62
N PRO A 36 -3.58 11.16 -11.70
CA PRO A 36 -3.02 9.83 -11.94
C PRO A 36 -2.08 9.39 -10.82
N ARG A 37 -1.33 10.35 -10.27
CA ARG A 37 -0.45 10.12 -9.13
C ARG A 37 -1.22 9.76 -7.87
N SER A 38 -2.31 10.46 -7.57
CA SER A 38 -3.14 10.17 -6.42
C SER A 38 -3.82 8.81 -6.57
N SER A 39 -4.29 8.47 -7.77
CA SER A 39 -4.85 7.15 -8.07
C SER A 39 -3.85 6.03 -7.77
N ARG A 40 -2.58 6.18 -8.18
CA ARG A 40 -1.53 5.20 -7.86
C ARG A 40 -1.30 5.03 -6.35
N ILE A 41 -1.32 6.12 -5.58
CA ILE A 41 -1.20 6.06 -4.12
C ILE A 41 -2.40 5.32 -3.50
N VAL A 42 -3.61 5.57 -4.01
CA VAL A 42 -4.82 4.89 -3.54
C VAL A 42 -4.76 3.40 -3.87
N GLN A 43 -4.34 3.03 -5.09
CA GLN A 43 -4.21 1.64 -5.49
C GLN A 43 -3.17 0.89 -4.63
N GLU A 44 -2.00 1.49 -4.41
CA GLU A 44 -0.98 0.91 -3.50
C GLU A 44 -1.52 0.79 -2.07
N ASN A 45 -2.34 1.74 -1.61
CA ASN A 45 -2.99 1.66 -0.30
C ASN A 45 -4.02 0.53 -0.24
N THR A 46 -4.79 0.31 -1.29
CA THR A 46 -5.72 -0.83 -1.37
C THR A 46 -4.97 -2.16 -1.30
N SER A 47 -3.81 -2.29 -1.95
CA SER A 47 -2.96 -3.48 -1.80
C SER A 47 -2.48 -3.67 -0.36
N VAL A 48 -2.10 -2.60 0.33
CA VAL A 48 -1.74 -2.64 1.76
C VAL A 48 -2.93 -3.05 2.63
N LEU A 49 -4.12 -2.50 2.39
CA LEU A 49 -5.31 -2.84 3.17
C LEU A 49 -5.72 -4.31 2.97
N ASN A 50 -5.66 -4.81 1.74
CA ASN A 50 -5.93 -6.22 1.46
C ASN A 50 -4.90 -7.14 2.14
N LEU A 51 -3.62 -6.77 2.15
CA LEU A 51 -2.62 -7.49 2.94
C LEU A 51 -2.98 -7.51 4.44
N LEU A 52 -3.37 -6.36 5.00
CA LEU A 52 -3.72 -6.26 6.42
C LEU A 52 -4.95 -7.10 6.78
N GLU A 53 -5.93 -7.17 5.89
CA GLU A 53 -7.10 -8.05 6.01
C GLU A 53 -6.66 -9.52 6.08
N HIS A 54 -5.79 -9.96 5.17
CA HIS A 54 -5.23 -11.31 5.21
C HIS A 54 -4.42 -11.60 6.48
N ILE A 55 -3.60 -10.66 6.94
CA ILE A 55 -2.85 -10.82 8.19
C ILE A 55 -3.81 -10.91 9.38
N GLN A 56 -4.87 -10.10 9.39
CA GLN A 56 -5.89 -10.16 10.43
C GLN A 56 -6.56 -11.53 10.44
N ASP A 57 -7.02 -12.03 9.30
CA ASP A 57 -7.68 -13.34 9.18
C ASP A 57 -6.77 -14.49 9.68
N ASP A 58 -5.47 -14.40 9.39
CA ASP A 58 -4.48 -15.38 9.87
C ASP A 58 -4.23 -15.27 11.38
N ILE A 59 -4.25 -14.07 11.95
CA ILE A 59 -4.06 -13.83 13.39
C ILE A 59 -5.29 -14.23 14.20
N ASP A 60 -6.47 -13.97 13.67
CA ASP A 60 -7.74 -14.33 14.30
C ASP A 60 -7.83 -15.87 14.48
N GLN A 61 -7.20 -16.63 13.59
CA GLN A 61 -7.09 -18.10 13.67
C GLN A 61 -5.81 -18.58 14.37
N ALA A 62 -4.89 -17.68 14.72
CA ALA A 62 -3.59 -18.06 15.25
C ALA A 62 -3.68 -18.62 16.67
N LYS A 63 -2.84 -19.62 16.93
CA LYS A 63 -2.57 -20.12 18.28
C LYS A 63 -1.54 -19.24 19.00
N SER A 64 -0.51 -18.80 18.27
CA SER A 64 0.59 -18.02 18.83
C SER A 64 1.35 -17.24 17.76
N LEU A 65 2.19 -16.28 18.20
CA LEU A 65 3.15 -15.57 17.34
C LEU A 65 4.58 -15.95 17.78
N PRO A 66 5.18 -17.01 17.19
CA PRO A 66 6.48 -17.52 17.61
C PRO A 66 7.65 -16.66 17.11
N ASP A 67 8.77 -16.69 17.83
CA ASP A 67 10.01 -16.02 17.44
C ASP A 67 10.77 -16.74 16.33
N SER A 68 10.60 -18.04 16.22
CA SER A 68 11.26 -18.84 15.19
C SER A 68 10.45 -20.09 14.87
N SER A 69 10.39 -20.45 13.60
CA SER A 69 9.74 -21.66 13.13
C SER A 69 10.37 -22.12 11.82
N ALA A 70 10.54 -23.43 11.63
CA ALA A 70 11.07 -24.04 10.40
C ALA A 70 12.37 -23.39 9.86
N GLY A 71 13.28 -22.96 10.76
CA GLY A 71 14.54 -22.31 10.40
C GLY A 71 14.43 -20.83 10.03
N GLN A 72 13.24 -20.24 10.06
CA GLN A 72 13.02 -18.80 9.94
C GLN A 72 12.95 -18.15 11.33
N THR A 73 13.45 -16.93 11.45
CA THR A 73 13.37 -16.12 12.68
C THR A 73 12.53 -14.89 12.41
N ALA A 74 11.53 -14.64 13.26
CA ALA A 74 10.70 -13.45 13.21
C ALA A 74 11.55 -12.21 13.48
N ASN A 75 11.41 -11.20 12.65
CA ASN A 75 12.12 -9.93 12.73
C ASN A 75 11.31 -8.81 12.06
N GLU A 76 11.90 -7.64 11.83
CA GLU A 76 11.20 -6.51 11.19
C GLU A 76 10.78 -6.78 9.73
N GLN A 77 11.32 -7.81 9.08
CA GLN A 77 11.07 -8.21 7.69
C GLN A 77 10.35 -9.56 7.58
N VAL A 78 10.25 -10.32 8.67
CA VAL A 78 9.59 -11.63 8.71
C VAL A 78 8.62 -11.69 9.88
N LEU A 79 7.33 -11.86 9.60
CA LEU A 79 6.31 -12.13 10.61
C LEU A 79 5.96 -13.62 10.54
N LEU A 80 5.96 -14.29 11.69
CA LEU A 80 5.59 -15.69 11.82
C LEU A 80 4.27 -15.79 12.61
N ILE A 81 3.35 -16.58 12.10
CA ILE A 81 2.02 -16.80 12.68
C ILE A 81 1.80 -18.30 12.79
N GLU A 82 1.67 -18.81 14.02
CA GLU A 82 1.42 -20.22 14.25
C GLU A 82 -0.09 -20.49 14.24
N LEU A 83 -0.55 -21.27 13.26
CA LEU A 83 -1.92 -21.75 13.14
C LEU A 83 -2.03 -23.20 13.64
N PRO A 84 -3.26 -23.72 13.81
CA PRO A 84 -3.45 -25.11 14.18
C PRO A 84 -2.78 -26.13 13.25
N ASP A 85 -2.74 -25.82 11.95
CA ASP A 85 -2.26 -26.71 10.89
C ASP A 85 -0.79 -26.42 10.48
N GLY A 86 -0.14 -25.45 11.13
CA GLY A 86 1.28 -25.13 10.96
C GLY A 86 1.58 -23.63 11.02
N THR A 87 2.82 -23.23 10.76
CA THR A 87 3.24 -21.81 10.81
C THR A 87 3.25 -21.15 9.43
N ILE A 88 2.51 -20.05 9.30
CA ILE A 88 2.59 -19.12 8.15
C ILE A 88 3.72 -18.12 8.36
N SER A 89 4.39 -17.75 7.27
CA SER A 89 5.34 -16.65 7.26
C SER A 89 5.00 -15.58 6.24
N TYR A 90 5.12 -14.33 6.67
CA TYR A 90 5.08 -13.15 5.81
C TYR A 90 6.48 -12.58 5.70
N GLU A 91 7.01 -12.50 4.49
CA GLU A 91 8.36 -12.00 4.20
C GLU A 91 8.26 -10.72 3.37
N LEU A 92 8.83 -9.62 3.88
CA LEU A 92 8.98 -8.35 3.18
C LEU A 92 10.32 -8.33 2.44
N LYS A 93 10.28 -8.33 1.11
CA LYS A 93 11.47 -8.29 0.26
C LYS A 93 11.27 -7.35 -0.93
N ASP A 94 12.18 -6.40 -1.10
CA ASP A 94 12.23 -5.49 -2.26
C ASP A 94 10.92 -4.72 -2.57
N GLY A 95 10.10 -4.46 -1.55
CA GLY A 95 8.80 -3.80 -1.71
C GLY A 95 7.67 -4.73 -2.12
N GLU A 96 7.90 -6.04 -2.04
CA GLU A 96 6.91 -7.10 -2.16
C GLU A 96 6.76 -7.80 -0.81
N ILE A 97 5.57 -8.29 -0.55
CA ILE A 97 5.28 -9.11 0.63
C ILE A 97 4.77 -10.44 0.15
N LEU A 98 5.44 -11.50 0.59
CA LEU A 98 5.10 -12.87 0.23
C LEU A 98 4.56 -13.58 1.47
N ARG A 99 3.37 -14.17 1.35
CA ARG A 99 2.82 -15.10 2.34
C ARG A 99 3.15 -16.53 1.95
N ARG A 100 3.75 -17.29 2.86
CA ARG A 100 4.02 -18.73 2.70
C ARG A 100 3.26 -19.51 3.75
N SER A 101 2.49 -20.51 3.30
CA SER A 101 1.76 -21.43 4.16
C SER A 101 2.44 -22.80 4.18
N PRO A 102 2.45 -23.50 5.33
CA PRO A 102 3.15 -24.78 5.50
C PRO A 102 2.42 -25.96 4.84
N ALA A 103 1.14 -25.82 4.49
CA ALA A 103 0.28 -26.95 4.11
C ALA A 103 0.31 -27.33 2.63
N LYS A 104 1.00 -26.60 1.74
CA LYS A 104 0.96 -26.90 0.30
C LYS A 104 2.31 -26.73 -0.37
N SER A 105 2.88 -27.87 -0.75
CA SER A 105 4.01 -27.97 -1.67
C SER A 105 3.74 -27.17 -2.94
N GLN A 106 4.84 -26.66 -3.51
CA GLN A 106 5.07 -25.78 -4.67
C GLN A 106 4.21 -25.93 -5.96
N GLU A 107 3.14 -26.73 -5.99
CA GLU A 107 2.29 -26.99 -7.17
C GLU A 107 0.86 -26.41 -7.07
N ASP A 108 0.43 -25.91 -5.90
CA ASP A 108 -0.89 -25.28 -5.73
C ASP A 108 -0.73 -23.75 -5.62
N ASP A 109 -0.46 -23.12 -6.77
CA ASP A 109 -0.15 -21.68 -6.96
C ASP A 109 -1.32 -20.72 -6.63
N GLN A 110 -2.35 -21.21 -5.92
CA GLN A 110 -3.57 -20.45 -5.62
C GLN A 110 -3.52 -19.74 -4.25
N ASP A 111 -2.66 -20.17 -3.32
CA ASP A 111 -2.64 -19.63 -1.94
C ASP A 111 -1.36 -18.84 -1.58
N ALA A 112 -0.36 -18.81 -2.47
CA ALA A 112 0.83 -17.98 -2.35
C ALA A 112 0.50 -16.53 -2.73
N ALA A 113 -0.13 -15.81 -1.80
CA ALA A 113 -0.46 -14.42 -2.01
C ALA A 113 0.80 -13.55 -1.99
N THR A 114 0.99 -12.78 -3.05
CA THR A 114 2.07 -11.79 -3.18
C THR A 114 1.46 -10.41 -3.37
N TRP A 115 1.85 -9.47 -2.51
CA TRP A 115 1.43 -8.08 -2.61
C TRP A 115 2.59 -7.19 -3.04
N SER A 116 2.42 -6.49 -4.16
CA SER A 116 3.37 -5.48 -4.62
C SER A 116 3.05 -4.13 -4.01
N VAL A 117 3.93 -3.65 -3.13
CA VAL A 117 3.83 -2.38 -2.40
C VAL A 117 5.16 -1.61 -2.50
N PRO A 118 5.61 -1.21 -3.71
CA PRO A 118 6.97 -0.71 -3.95
C PRO A 118 7.31 0.54 -3.15
N ASN A 119 6.33 1.43 -2.96
CA ASN A 119 6.47 2.62 -2.13
C ASN A 119 5.82 2.47 -0.75
N GLY A 120 5.19 1.33 -0.49
CA GLY A 120 4.68 0.94 0.80
C GLY A 120 5.84 0.67 1.77
N ARG A 121 5.64 1.08 3.01
CA ARG A 121 6.53 0.79 4.12
C ARG A 121 5.68 0.20 5.21
N ILE A 122 5.99 -1.06 5.50
CA ILE A 122 5.31 -1.84 6.51
C ILE A 122 6.36 -2.21 7.54
N ARG A 123 6.00 -2.05 8.81
CA ARG A 123 6.78 -2.51 9.95
C ARG A 123 5.83 -3.22 10.87
N TRP A 124 6.19 -4.43 11.26
CA TRP A 124 5.45 -5.16 12.27
C TRP A 124 6.29 -5.32 13.53
N ARG A 125 5.61 -5.36 14.67
CA ARG A 125 6.18 -5.61 15.99
C ARG A 125 5.28 -6.60 16.72
N VAL A 126 5.84 -7.74 17.11
CA VAL A 126 5.15 -8.71 17.95
C VAL A 126 5.26 -8.29 19.42
N TRP A 127 4.11 -8.11 20.07
CA TRP A 127 3.98 -7.83 21.48
C TRP A 127 3.93 -9.15 22.26
N LYS A 128 4.74 -9.23 23.32
CA LYS A 128 4.91 -10.46 24.11
C LYS A 128 4.50 -10.27 25.55
N LYS A 129 3.93 -11.32 26.12
CA LYS A 129 3.63 -11.47 27.54
C LYS A 129 4.11 -12.85 27.96
N ASP A 130 4.96 -12.92 28.98
CA ASP A 130 5.56 -14.17 29.46
C ASP A 130 6.29 -14.98 28.38
N GLY A 131 6.91 -14.28 27.42
CA GLY A 131 7.63 -14.89 26.29
C GLY A 131 6.73 -15.35 25.13
N ILE A 132 5.40 -15.27 25.29
CA ILE A 132 4.42 -15.66 24.27
C ILE A 132 3.94 -14.41 23.54
N GLY A 133 4.01 -14.42 22.21
CA GLY A 133 3.46 -13.35 21.38
C GLY A 133 1.94 -13.38 21.41
N TYR A 134 1.32 -12.30 21.91
CA TYR A 134 -0.14 -12.21 22.09
C TYR A 134 -0.80 -11.17 21.18
N ALA A 135 -0.01 -10.28 20.57
CA ALA A 135 -0.51 -9.31 19.62
C ALA A 135 0.58 -8.92 18.61
N VAL A 136 0.18 -8.40 17.46
CA VAL A 136 1.08 -7.75 16.51
C VAL A 136 0.61 -6.33 16.24
N GLU A 137 1.53 -5.38 16.29
CA GLU A 137 1.33 -4.03 15.81
C GLU A 137 1.93 -3.91 14.41
N ILE A 138 1.16 -3.39 13.46
CA ILE A 138 1.57 -3.18 12.07
C ILE A 138 1.43 -1.70 11.75
N GLU A 139 2.57 -1.03 11.59
CA GLU A 139 2.65 0.33 11.10
C GLU A 139 2.80 0.33 9.58
N THR A 140 1.93 1.05 8.89
CA THR A 140 1.96 1.18 7.43
C THR A 140 2.01 2.63 7.00
N HIS A 141 2.68 2.91 5.88
CA HIS A 141 2.58 4.17 5.16
C HIS A 141 3.08 4.07 3.73
N ILE A 142 2.67 5.02 2.89
CA ILE A 142 3.16 5.13 1.51
C ILE A 142 4.08 6.35 1.41
N ARG A 143 5.30 6.15 0.91
CA ARG A 143 6.27 7.25 0.66
C ARG A 143 6.23 7.66 -0.80
N TYR A 144 6.02 8.93 -1.09
CA TYR A 144 6.06 9.40 -2.49
C TYR A 144 6.84 10.69 -2.65
N LYS A 145 7.50 10.84 -3.80
CA LYS A 145 8.41 11.96 -4.10
C LYS A 145 7.69 13.13 -4.78
N ARG A 146 7.34 14.18 -4.03
CA ARG A 146 7.00 15.47 -4.66
C ARG A 146 8.28 16.12 -5.23
N PRO A 147 8.17 17.08 -6.16
CA PRO A 147 9.33 17.73 -6.80
C PRO A 147 10.40 18.26 -5.84
N LYS A 148 10.06 18.54 -4.58
CA LYS A 148 10.99 19.10 -3.57
C LYS A 148 11.13 18.28 -2.28
N LYS A 149 10.33 17.24 -2.07
CA LYS A 149 10.33 16.49 -0.80
C LYS A 149 9.68 15.11 -0.92
N TRP A 150 10.12 14.18 -0.07
CA TRP A 150 9.39 12.94 0.20
C TRP A 150 8.26 13.24 1.17
N GLU A 151 7.06 12.82 0.83
CA GLU A 151 5.89 12.90 1.72
C GLU A 151 5.45 11.51 2.15
N LYS A 152 4.93 11.42 3.38
CA LYS A 152 4.26 10.25 3.95
C LYS A 152 2.76 10.44 3.79
N LYS A 153 2.06 9.47 3.20
CA LYS A 153 0.59 9.42 3.14
C LYS A 153 0.08 8.08 3.65
N MET A 154 -1.22 8.05 3.98
CA MET A 154 -1.93 6.87 4.47
C MET A 154 -1.18 6.17 5.61
N ALA A 155 -0.76 6.97 6.60
CA ALA A 155 -0.01 6.47 7.73
C ALA A 155 -0.99 5.89 8.76
N ASN A 156 -0.95 4.58 8.97
CA ASN A 156 -1.81 3.87 9.91
C ASN A 156 -0.99 2.99 10.85
N SER A 157 -1.51 2.72 12.03
CA SER A 157 -1.02 1.67 12.93
C SER A 157 -2.21 0.77 13.28
N HIS A 158 -2.04 -0.54 13.14
CA HIS A 158 -3.04 -1.55 13.41
C HIS A 158 -2.52 -2.48 14.50
N LEU A 159 -3.36 -2.84 15.48
CA LEU A 159 -2.99 -3.76 16.55
C LEU A 159 -3.98 -4.93 16.51
N TYR A 160 -3.46 -6.13 16.24
CA TYR A 160 -4.23 -7.37 16.20
C TYR A 160 -3.84 -8.27 17.35
N PHE A 161 -4.82 -8.91 17.99
CA PHE A 161 -4.60 -9.79 19.14
C PHE A 161 -4.87 -11.24 18.73
N VAL A 162 -3.98 -12.13 19.15
CA VAL A 162 -4.13 -13.58 18.93
C VAL A 162 -5.31 -14.10 19.73
N GLY A 163 -6.21 -14.86 19.11
CA GLY A 163 -7.37 -15.46 19.78
C GLY A 163 -8.41 -14.44 20.26
N ALA A 164 -8.60 -13.34 19.52
CA ALA A 164 -9.61 -12.33 19.81
C ALA A 164 -11.06 -12.77 19.51
N LEU A 165 -11.26 -13.99 19.00
CA LEU A 165 -12.55 -14.61 18.66
C LEU A 165 -12.80 -15.90 19.44
#